data_AF-A0A9W6V1K9-F1
#
_entry.id   AF-A0A9W6V1K9-F1
#
_cell.length_a   1.000
_cell.length_b   1.000
_cell.length_c   1.000
_cell.angle_alpha   90.00
_cell.angle_beta   90.00
_cell.angle_gamma   90.00
#
_symmetry.space_group_name_H-M   'P 1'
#
loop_
_entity.id
_entity.type
_entity.pdbx_description
1 polymer ?
#
loop_
_entity_poly.entity_id
_entity_poly.type
_entity_poly.pdbx_seq_one_letter_code
_entity_poly.pdbx_strand_id
1 'polypeptide(L)'
;MTFPTPDTPTAPPLSPQDLASLGSLGKLPSLVRQLSTLGGCSRPVRLDGHRTEVDTATGLVLRHLGSAQMPAGCLLVRCGNRRATRCPSCAEVYRQDTFQLITAGLRGGKTVPDIVGRHPRVFATFTAPSFGPVHNRPTGSSNAARRCR
;
A
#
# COMPACT_ATOMS: atom_id res chain seq x y z
N MET A 1 -26.92 -5.97 10.76
CA MET A 1 -26.26 -4.66 10.66
C MET A 1 -25.65 -4.55 9.26
N THR A 2 -26.33 -3.87 8.36
CA THR A 2 -25.88 -3.66 6.97
C THR A 2 -24.98 -2.43 6.95
N PHE A 3 -23.68 -2.63 6.66
CA PHE A 3 -22.76 -1.51 6.52
C PHE A 3 -22.95 -0.84 5.16
N PRO A 4 -23.06 0.49 5.08
CA PRO A 4 -23.07 1.18 3.80
C PRO A 4 -21.72 0.98 3.11
N THR A 5 -21.74 0.61 1.83
CA THR A 5 -20.57 0.59 0.96
C THR A 5 -20.01 2.01 0.85
N PRO A 6 -18.73 2.26 1.16
CA PRO A 6 -18.13 3.56 0.93
C PRO A 6 -17.99 3.79 -0.57
N ASP A 7 -18.50 4.92 -1.06
CA ASP A 7 -18.24 5.40 -2.41
C ASP A 7 -16.72 5.51 -2.61
N THR A 8 -16.22 4.66 -3.50
CA THR A 8 -14.83 4.70 -3.94
C THR A 8 -14.75 5.82 -4.98
N PRO A 9 -13.91 6.86 -4.82
CA PRO A 9 -13.71 7.82 -5.88
C PRO A 9 -12.89 7.19 -7.02
N THR A 10 -13.49 6.29 -7.79
CA THR A 10 -12.86 5.58 -8.89
C THR A 10 -12.20 6.62 -9.79
N ALA A 11 -10.87 6.56 -9.98
CA ALA A 11 -10.31 7.18 -11.17
C ALA A 11 -11.11 6.62 -12.35
N PRO A 12 -11.53 7.44 -13.33
CA PRO A 12 -12.44 6.96 -14.36
C PRO A 12 -11.89 5.65 -14.91
N PRO A 13 -12.71 4.59 -14.99
CA PRO A 13 -12.27 3.36 -15.63
C PRO A 13 -11.76 3.76 -17.02
N LEU A 14 -10.61 3.21 -17.41
CA LEU A 14 -10.13 3.36 -18.79
C LEU A 14 -11.30 3.00 -19.69
N SER A 15 -11.72 3.93 -20.53
CA SER A 15 -12.86 3.70 -21.40
C SER A 15 -12.55 2.52 -22.33
N PRO A 16 -13.55 1.78 -22.84
CA PRO A 16 -13.32 0.75 -23.85
C PRO A 16 -12.53 1.29 -25.07
N GLN A 17 -12.63 2.59 -25.35
CA GLN A 17 -11.88 3.28 -26.38
C GLN A 17 -10.40 3.48 -26.00
N ASP A 18 -10.08 3.74 -24.73
CA ASP A 18 -8.70 3.79 -24.21
C ASP A 18 -8.03 2.41 -24.28
N LEU A 19 -8.79 1.34 -24.00
CA LEU A 19 -8.30 -0.04 -24.13
C LEU A 19 -8.07 -0.42 -25.61
N ALA A 20 -8.99 -0.04 -26.50
CA ALA A 20 -8.85 -0.28 -27.94
C ALA A 20 -7.65 0.48 -28.55
N SER A 21 -7.42 1.72 -28.11
CA SER A 21 -6.28 2.53 -28.55
C SER A 21 -4.94 2.04 -27.97
N LEU A 22 -4.91 1.55 -26.74
CA LEU A 22 -3.73 0.84 -26.20
C LEU A 22 -3.46 -0.48 -26.94
N GLY A 23 -4.52 -1.11 -27.46
CA GLY A 23 -4.45 -2.30 -28.31
C GLY A 23 -3.87 -2.05 -29.69
N SER A 24 -4.34 -1.00 -30.37
CA SER A 24 -3.81 -0.61 -31.68
C SER A 24 -2.37 -0.10 -31.62
N LEU A 25 -1.92 0.41 -30.47
CA LEU A 25 -0.53 0.84 -30.22
C LEU A 25 0.40 -0.29 -29.73
N GLY A 26 -0.09 -1.53 -29.60
CA GLY A 26 0.71 -2.68 -29.13
C GLY A 26 1.14 -2.60 -27.66
N LYS A 27 0.56 -1.70 -26.86
CA LYS A 27 0.91 -1.47 -25.45
C LYS A 27 0.10 -2.32 -24.46
N LEU A 28 -0.91 -3.05 -24.92
CA LEU A 28 -1.74 -3.90 -24.05
C LEU A 28 -0.94 -4.92 -23.22
N PRO A 29 0.02 -5.69 -23.77
CA PRO A 29 0.72 -6.70 -22.97
C PRO A 29 1.51 -6.09 -21.81
N SER A 30 2.16 -4.94 -22.04
CA SER A 30 2.93 -4.25 -21.02
C SER A 30 2.04 -3.58 -19.97
N LEU A 31 0.88 -3.06 -20.38
CA LEU A 31 -0.14 -2.54 -19.47
C LEU A 31 -0.72 -3.65 -18.59
N VAL A 32 -1.10 -4.79 -19.17
CA VAL A 32 -1.61 -5.95 -18.42
C VAL A 32 -0.57 -6.41 -17.41
N ARG A 33 0.70 -6.50 -17.81
CA ARG A 33 1.81 -6.82 -16.90
C ARG A 33 1.96 -5.79 -15.78
N GLN A 34 1.79 -4.50 -16.05
CA GLN A 34 1.84 -3.48 -15.00
C GLN A 34 0.66 -3.66 -14.02
N LEU A 35 -0.55 -3.85 -14.53
CA LEU A 35 -1.75 -4.04 -13.71
C LEU A 35 -1.71 -5.35 -12.90
N SER A 36 -1.12 -6.41 -13.43
CA SER A 36 -1.01 -7.69 -12.71
C SER A 36 -0.14 -7.56 -11.45
N THR A 37 0.88 -6.68 -11.44
CA THR A 37 1.68 -6.40 -10.22
C THR A 37 0.86 -5.77 -9.10
N LEU A 38 -0.29 -5.15 -9.42
CA LEU A 38 -1.19 -4.59 -8.41
C LEU A 38 -1.98 -5.65 -7.67
N GLY A 39 -2.02 -6.90 -8.14
CA GLY A 39 -2.63 -8.05 -7.46
C GLY A 39 -4.07 -7.79 -6.95
N GLY A 40 -4.88 -7.06 -7.72
CA GLY A 40 -6.27 -6.74 -7.37
C GLY A 40 -6.46 -5.55 -6.43
N CYS A 41 -5.48 -4.65 -6.29
CA CYS A 41 -5.64 -3.40 -5.54
C CYS A 41 -6.79 -2.55 -6.11
N SER A 42 -7.78 -2.19 -5.29
CA SER A 42 -8.96 -1.43 -5.71
C SER A 42 -8.68 0.04 -6.02
N ARG A 43 -7.63 0.61 -5.43
CA ARG A 43 -7.32 2.04 -5.54
C ARG A 43 -5.81 2.30 -5.62
N PRO A 44 -5.12 1.85 -6.69
CA PRO A 44 -3.67 2.01 -6.80
C PRO A 44 -3.26 3.48 -6.75
N VAL A 45 -2.08 3.74 -6.17
CA VAL A 45 -1.47 5.07 -6.12
C VAL A 45 -0.70 5.28 -7.43
N ARG A 46 -0.90 6.45 -8.03
CA ARG A 46 -0.17 6.90 -9.20
C ARG A 46 1.05 7.69 -8.73
N LEU A 47 2.23 7.19 -9.05
CA LEU A 47 3.49 7.86 -8.78
C LEU A 47 4.01 8.50 -10.05
N ASP A 48 4.44 9.75 -9.90
CA ASP A 48 5.19 10.49 -10.90
C ASP A 48 6.65 10.63 -10.43
N GLY A 49 7.57 10.73 -11.38
CA GLY A 49 9.01 10.77 -11.13
C GLY A 49 9.82 9.81 -12.01
N HIS A 50 11.07 9.59 -11.62
CA HIS A 50 12.02 8.77 -12.35
C HIS A 50 12.97 8.02 -11.40
N ARG A 51 13.61 6.97 -11.90
CA ARG A 51 14.64 6.20 -11.22
C ARG A 51 15.84 6.06 -12.15
N THR A 52 17.02 6.43 -11.66
CA THR A 52 18.29 6.23 -12.34
C THR A 52 19.11 5.23 -11.55
N GLU A 53 19.45 4.10 -12.16
CA GLU A 53 20.46 3.18 -11.64
C GLU A 53 21.81 3.59 -12.20
N VAL A 54 22.75 3.77 -11.28
CA VAL A 54 24.11 4.20 -11.56
C VAL A 54 25.05 3.15 -11.00
N ASP A 55 26.05 2.78 -11.78
CA ASP A 55 27.16 1.97 -11.31
C ASP A 55 27.97 2.79 -10.28
N THR A 56 28.07 2.28 -9.06
CA THR A 56 28.67 3.04 -7.94
C THR A 56 30.19 3.17 -8.04
N ALA A 57 30.86 2.33 -8.83
CA ALA A 57 32.31 2.36 -8.98
C ALA A 57 32.76 3.28 -10.12
N THR A 58 31.99 3.35 -11.20
CA THR A 58 32.32 4.09 -12.43
C THR A 58 31.51 5.38 -12.61
N GLY A 59 30.39 5.52 -11.91
CA GLY A 59 29.46 6.64 -12.08
C GLY A 59 28.62 6.58 -13.37
N LEU A 60 28.71 5.48 -14.13
CA LEU A 60 27.96 5.30 -15.37
C LEU A 60 26.49 5.01 -15.08
N VAL A 61 25.59 5.64 -15.85
CA VAL A 61 24.15 5.35 -15.79
C VAL A 61 23.89 4.01 -16.46
N LEU A 62 23.47 3.03 -15.67
CA LEU A 62 23.11 1.69 -16.15
C LEU A 62 21.68 1.66 -16.69
N ARG A 63 20.76 2.39 -16.05
CA ARG A 63 19.35 2.41 -16.43
C ARG A 63 18.69 3.70 -15.99
N HIS A 64 17.86 4.26 -16.85
CA HIS A 64 16.96 5.36 -16.50
C HIS A 64 15.52 4.96 -16.82
N LEU A 65 14.63 5.15 -15.85
CA LEU A 65 13.21 4.85 -15.97
C LEU A 65 12.42 6.07 -15.54
N GLY A 66 11.66 6.66 -16.45
CA GLY A 66 10.67 7.69 -16.12
C GLY A 66 9.27 7.10 -16.06
N SER A 67 8.45 7.64 -15.16
CA SER A 67 7.07 7.19 -14.96
C SER A 67 6.16 7.50 -16.15
N ALA A 68 6.41 8.57 -16.90
CA ALA A 68 5.65 8.92 -18.11
C ALA A 68 5.80 7.88 -19.23
N GLN A 69 6.93 7.15 -19.26
CA GLN A 69 7.20 6.08 -20.23
C GLN A 69 6.58 4.74 -19.81
N MET A 70 5.94 4.67 -18.62
CA MET A 70 5.23 3.47 -18.20
C MET A 70 3.99 3.23 -19.07
N PRO A 71 3.56 1.97 -19.25
CA PRO A 71 2.38 1.65 -20.06
C PRO A 71 1.10 2.39 -19.68
N ALA A 72 0.90 2.65 -18.38
CA ALA A 72 -0.23 3.43 -17.87
C ALA A 72 0.01 4.95 -17.81
N GLY A 73 1.11 5.46 -18.39
CA GLY A 73 1.53 6.87 -18.33
C GLY A 73 1.99 7.33 -16.94
N CYS A 74 2.07 6.40 -15.98
CA CYS A 74 2.54 6.63 -14.62
C CYS A 74 2.99 5.31 -14.00
N LEU A 75 3.75 5.36 -12.91
CA LEU A 75 4.05 4.18 -12.11
C LEU A 75 2.86 3.91 -11.19
N LEU A 76 2.28 2.71 -11.29
CA LEU A 76 1.17 2.28 -10.45
C LEU A 76 1.72 1.40 -9.33
N VAL A 77 1.37 1.73 -8.10
CA VAL A 77 1.72 0.92 -6.91
C VAL A 77 0.47 0.58 -6.12
N ARG A 78 0.52 -0.54 -5.39
CA ARG A 78 -0.55 -0.94 -4.48
C ARG A 78 -0.77 0.13 -3.41
N CYS A 79 -2.02 0.33 -2.99
CA CYS A 79 -2.38 1.39 -2.03
C CYS A 79 -1.90 1.13 -0.60
N GLY A 80 -1.57 -0.12 -0.25
CA GLY A 80 -1.13 -0.49 1.09
C GLY A 80 -2.19 -0.30 2.20
N ASN A 81 -3.45 0.00 1.85
CA ASN A 81 -4.48 0.24 2.84
C ASN A 81 -4.82 -1.07 3.59
N ARG A 82 -4.71 -1.01 4.92
CA ARG A 82 -4.89 -2.17 5.82
C ARG A 82 -6.37 -2.46 6.10
N ARG A 83 -7.29 -1.54 5.77
CA ARG A 83 -8.72 -1.70 6.02
C ARG A 83 -9.36 -2.48 4.88
N ALA A 84 -9.91 -3.66 5.18
CA ALA A 84 -10.63 -4.48 4.20
C ALA A 84 -11.80 -3.71 3.53
N THR A 85 -12.44 -2.80 4.27
CA THR A 85 -13.50 -1.92 3.75
C THR A 85 -13.01 -0.90 2.72
N ARG A 86 -11.71 -0.64 2.62
CA ARG A 86 -11.11 0.28 1.62
C ARG A 86 -10.44 -0.47 0.47
N CYS A 87 -9.71 -1.55 0.78
CA CYS A 87 -9.07 -2.39 -0.22
C CYS A 87 -8.93 -3.83 0.30
N PRO A 88 -9.81 -4.77 -0.10
CA PRO A 88 -9.74 -6.16 0.34
C PRO A 88 -8.41 -6.83 0.01
N SER A 89 -7.88 -6.63 -1.21
CA SER A 89 -6.62 -7.23 -1.65
C SER A 89 -5.40 -6.76 -0.83
N CYS A 90 -5.27 -5.45 -0.57
CA CYS A 90 -4.15 -4.94 0.23
C CYS A 90 -4.27 -5.35 1.70
N ALA A 91 -5.49 -5.37 2.24
CA ALA A 91 -5.74 -5.81 3.60
C ALA A 91 -5.44 -7.31 3.78
N GLU A 92 -5.67 -8.15 2.77
CA GLU A 92 -5.36 -9.59 2.82
C GLU A 92 -3.86 -9.82 2.93
N VAL A 93 -3.06 -9.21 2.05
CA VAL A 93 -1.59 -9.31 2.08
C VAL A 93 -1.07 -8.87 3.45
N TYR A 94 -1.54 -7.71 3.94
CA TYR A 94 -1.16 -7.23 5.27
C TYR A 94 -1.49 -8.22 6.39
N ARG A 95 -2.66 -8.88 6.33
CA ARG A 95 -3.08 -9.87 7.34
C ARG A 95 -2.17 -11.10 7.32
N GLN A 96 -1.83 -11.60 6.14
CA GLN A 96 -0.95 -12.75 5.97
C GLN A 96 0.47 -12.45 6.45
N ASP A 97 1.02 -11.27 6.09
CA ASP A 97 2.33 -10.84 6.56
C ASP A 97 2.36 -10.69 8.09
N THR A 98 1.34 -10.04 8.65
CA THR A 98 1.21 -9.85 10.10
C THR A 98 1.06 -11.18 10.83
N PHE A 99 0.27 -12.12 10.29
CA PHE A 99 0.14 -13.46 10.85
C PHE A 99 1.50 -14.16 10.93
N GLN A 100 2.29 -14.09 9.86
CA GLN A 100 3.60 -14.72 9.82
C GLN A 100 4.60 -14.04 10.76
N LEU A 101 4.58 -12.72 10.88
CA LEU A 101 5.40 -11.98 11.84
C LEU A 101 5.07 -12.38 13.28
N ILE A 102 3.79 -12.38 13.64
CA ILE A 102 3.33 -12.76 14.98
C ILE A 102 3.66 -14.22 15.27
N THR A 103 3.35 -15.13 14.35
CA THR A 103 3.56 -16.57 14.57
C THR A 103 5.04 -16.90 14.75
N ALA A 104 5.92 -16.36 13.91
CA ALA A 104 7.37 -16.54 14.05
C ALA A 104 7.88 -15.98 15.38
N GLY A 105 7.38 -14.82 15.82
CA GLY A 105 7.73 -14.22 17.11
C GLY A 105 7.19 -14.95 18.34
N LEU A 106 6.19 -15.83 18.18
CA LEU A 106 5.60 -16.57 19.30
C LEU A 106 6.12 -18.00 19.44
N ARG A 107 6.50 -18.64 18.34
CA ARG A 107 6.86 -20.07 18.30
C ARG A 107 8.22 -20.36 17.69
N GLY A 108 8.88 -19.38 17.08
CA GLY A 108 10.00 -19.61 16.15
C GLY A 108 9.52 -19.86 14.72
N GLY A 109 10.46 -20.07 13.81
CA GLY A 109 10.24 -20.28 12.37
C GLY A 109 10.82 -19.17 11.49
N LYS A 110 10.91 -19.44 10.18
CA LYS A 110 11.69 -18.62 9.22
C LYS A 110 13.14 -18.47 9.69
N THR A 111 13.50 -17.27 10.14
CA THR A 111 14.82 -16.91 10.66
C THR A 111 14.83 -16.76 12.18
N VAL A 112 13.72 -17.06 12.87
CA VAL A 112 13.58 -16.93 14.32
C VAL A 112 13.78 -18.30 14.99
N PRO A 113 14.69 -18.42 15.98
CA PRO A 113 14.91 -19.68 16.69
C PRO A 113 13.70 -20.17 17.51
N ASP A 114 13.50 -21.49 17.58
CA ASP A 114 12.39 -22.12 18.32
C ASP A 114 12.43 -21.88 19.84
N ILE A 115 13.59 -21.51 20.40
CA ILE A 115 13.73 -21.17 21.83
C ILE A 115 12.80 -20.02 22.23
N VAL A 116 12.43 -19.15 21.29
CA VAL A 116 11.49 -18.04 21.53
C VAL A 116 10.14 -18.54 22.08
N GLY A 117 9.71 -19.73 21.67
CA GLY A 117 8.50 -20.37 22.18
C GLY A 117 8.53 -20.69 23.68
N ARG A 118 9.71 -20.71 24.31
CA ARG A 118 9.87 -20.97 25.76
C ARG A 118 9.80 -19.71 26.62
N HIS A 119 9.90 -18.52 26.03
CA HIS A 119 9.84 -17.27 26.82
C HIS A 119 8.40 -16.96 27.28
N PRO A 120 8.23 -16.35 28.47
CA PRO A 120 6.94 -15.80 28.89
C PRO A 120 6.42 -14.77 27.88
N ARG A 121 5.11 -14.76 27.63
CA ARG A 121 4.44 -13.86 26.67
C ARG A 121 3.45 -12.99 27.38
N VAL A 122 3.44 -11.69 27.05
CA VAL A 122 2.51 -10.71 27.61
C VAL A 122 1.78 -10.03 26.46
N PHE A 123 0.45 -10.02 26.51
CA PHE A 123 -0.37 -9.16 25.64
C PHE A 123 -0.65 -7.85 26.39
N ALA A 124 0.30 -6.93 26.33
CA ALA A 124 0.19 -5.64 27.01
C ALA A 124 -0.67 -4.68 26.17
N THR A 125 -1.71 -4.12 26.79
CA THR A 125 -2.47 -3.01 26.22
C THR A 125 -1.94 -1.72 26.82
N PHE A 126 -1.27 -0.90 26.01
CA PHE A 126 -0.87 0.43 26.42
C PHE A 126 -2.00 1.39 26.10
N THR A 127 -2.64 1.95 27.12
CA THR A 127 -3.40 3.19 26.95
C THR A 127 -2.41 4.25 26.52
N ALA A 128 -2.67 4.88 25.36
CA ALA A 128 -1.86 6.00 24.93
C ALA A 128 -1.79 7.02 26.09
N PRO A 129 -0.60 7.55 26.45
CA PRO A 129 -0.54 8.68 27.37
C PRO A 129 -1.47 9.78 26.85
N SER A 130 -2.17 10.48 27.76
CA SER A 130 -3.07 11.59 27.42
C SER A 130 -2.46 12.41 26.29
N PHE A 131 -3.17 12.57 25.17
CA PHE A 131 -2.72 13.20 23.93
C PHE A 131 -1.60 14.22 24.17
N GLY A 132 -0.35 13.75 24.10
CA GLY A 132 0.82 14.57 24.37
C GLY A 132 1.00 15.63 23.28
N PRO A 133 2.04 16.49 23.38
CA PRO A 133 2.29 17.59 22.43
C PRO A 133 2.34 17.18 20.95
N VAL A 134 2.58 15.90 20.67
CA VAL A 134 2.75 15.33 19.33
C VAL A 134 1.41 14.88 18.72
N HIS A 135 0.38 14.63 19.53
CA HIS A 135 -0.93 14.26 19.03
C HIS A 135 -1.84 15.50 19.03
N ASN A 136 -1.94 16.11 17.86
CA ASN A 136 -2.80 17.26 17.63
C ASN A 136 -4.26 16.88 17.96
N ARG A 137 -4.87 17.53 18.95
CA ARG A 137 -6.32 17.49 19.19
C ARG A 137 -6.91 18.73 18.52
N PRO A 138 -7.40 18.65 17.28
CA PRO A 138 -7.88 19.83 16.59
C PRO A 138 -9.08 20.39 17.36
N THR A 139 -8.99 21.64 17.82
CA THR A 139 -10.10 22.33 18.46
C THR A 139 -10.91 23.12 17.44
N GLY A 140 -12.21 23.27 17.68
CA GLY A 140 -13.06 24.23 16.97
C GLY A 140 -12.86 25.65 17.50
N SER A 141 -13.52 26.64 16.89
CA SER A 141 -13.52 28.03 17.36
C SER A 141 -14.03 28.21 18.80
N SER A 142 -14.79 27.24 19.32
CA SER A 142 -15.28 27.18 20.69
C SER A 142 -14.33 26.48 21.67
N ASN A 143 -13.09 26.18 21.28
CA ASN A 143 -12.14 25.32 22.02
C ASN A 143 -12.64 23.88 22.30
N ALA A 144 -13.78 23.47 21.72
CA ALA A 144 -14.26 22.10 21.80
C ALA A 144 -13.42 21.16 20.92
N ALA A 145 -13.19 19.92 21.38
CA ALA A 145 -12.54 18.89 20.57
C ALA A 145 -13.33 18.62 19.29
N ARG A 146 -12.66 18.64 18.13
CA ARG A 146 -13.25 18.09 16.92
C ARG A 146 -13.28 16.56 17.02
N ARG A 147 -14.38 15.96 16.56
CA ARG A 147 -14.45 14.50 16.38
C ARG A 147 -13.45 14.09 15.31
N CYS A 148 -12.69 13.02 15.56
CA CYS A 148 -11.90 12.37 14.51
C CYS A 148 -12.84 11.94 13.38
N ARG A 149 -12.60 12.43 12.17
CA ARG A 149 -13.25 11.99 10.93
C ARG A 149 -12.32 11.08 10.15
#